data_AF-A0A6N3FTB6-F1
#
_entry.id   AF-A0A6N3FTB6-F1
#
_cell.length_a   1.000
_cell.length_b   1.000
_cell.length_c   1.000
_cell.angle_alpha   90.00
_cell.angle_beta   90.00
_cell.angle_gamma   90.00
#
_symmetry.space_group_name_H-M   'P 1'
#
loop_
_entity.id
_entity.type
_entity.pdbx_description
1 polymer ?
#
loop_
_entity_poly.entity_id
_entity_poly.type
_entity_poly.pdbx_seq_one_letter_code
_entity_poly.pdbx_strand_id
1 'polypeptide(L)'
;MKYCTNCGKPLAPDEHYCTNCGKENRDYHEFSRTEILHERTSVSPWKVIGWSLLGLVILALIIGGAYLAFYFYSGGSGNHQQSANSHEQAKHHNLPDTDKISVNVNSTEFSQNFMKSSNTHGYKGFEIGQSKSDVQSTFGKPEGTKEVRGNKVELYGDMGVSYDNDNKIDHVFVIPSHMSETEFTSFHNAPDIDHGSIWYYDTLKDNGFSIKVYTKDNMIEAIENIPQI
;
A
#
# COMPACT_ATOMS: atom_id res chain seq x y z
N MET A 1 -6.76 5.06 48.57
CA MET A 1 -5.46 4.34 48.55
C MET A 1 -5.68 3.04 47.78
N LYS A 2 -4.85 2.75 46.79
CA LYS A 2 -4.95 1.52 45.98
C LYS A 2 -4.17 0.40 46.67
N TYR A 3 -4.59 -0.84 46.48
CA TYR A 3 -3.92 -2.03 47.02
C TYR A 3 -3.62 -3.01 45.89
N CYS A 4 -2.47 -3.67 45.96
CA CYS A 4 -2.08 -4.69 44.99
C CYS A 4 -3.03 -5.88 45.07
N THR A 5 -3.69 -6.21 43.96
CA THR A 5 -4.62 -7.35 43.85
C THR A 5 -3.93 -8.71 43.99
N ASN A 6 -2.59 -8.74 43.90
CA ASN A 6 -1.80 -9.95 44.03
C ASN A 6 -1.23 -10.18 45.44
N CYS A 7 -0.89 -9.13 46.20
CA CYS A 7 -0.23 -9.27 47.51
C CYS A 7 -0.86 -8.45 48.65
N GLY A 8 -1.89 -7.65 48.37
CA GLY A 8 -2.66 -6.90 49.37
C GLY A 8 -1.92 -5.72 50.01
N LYS A 9 -0.72 -5.37 49.54
CA LYS A 9 0.05 -4.21 50.02
C LYS A 9 -0.43 -2.91 49.35
N PRO A 10 -0.35 -1.76 50.05
CA PRO A 10 -0.71 -0.47 49.46
C PRO A 10 0.20 -0.12 48.28
N LEU A 11 -0.38 0.47 47.23
CA LEU A 11 0.31 0.95 46.04
C LEU A 11 0.37 2.48 46.05
N ALA A 12 1.48 3.04 45.56
CA ALA A 12 1.54 4.47 45.29
C ALA A 12 0.59 4.85 44.12
N PRO A 13 0.05 6.08 44.07
CA PRO A 13 -0.98 6.48 43.11
C PRO A 13 -0.62 6.31 41.62
N ASP A 14 0.67 6.35 41.30
CA ASP A 14 1.30 6.37 39.97
C ASP A 14 2.15 5.13 39.67
N GLU A 15 2.07 4.09 40.51
CA GLU A 15 2.90 2.90 40.41
C GLU A 15 2.32 1.89 39.38
N HIS A 16 3.05 1.71 38.27
CA HIS A 16 2.70 0.77 37.20
C HIS A 16 2.98 -0.69 37.56
N TYR A 17 3.96 -0.95 38.42
CA TYR A 17 4.38 -2.29 38.85
C TYR A 17 4.58 -2.30 40.35
N CYS A 18 3.99 -3.27 41.05
CA CYS A 18 4.10 -3.37 42.49
C CYS A 18 5.55 -3.64 42.93
N THR A 19 6.18 -2.68 43.60
CA THR A 19 7.54 -2.74 44.16
C THR A 19 7.73 -3.84 45.21
N ASN A 20 6.64 -4.34 45.80
CA ASN A 20 6.69 -5.43 46.79
C ASN A 20 6.64 -6.84 46.16
N CYS A 21 6.06 -7.02 44.96
CA CYS A 21 5.90 -8.35 44.36
C CYS A 21 6.17 -8.44 42.86
N GLY A 22 6.57 -7.33 42.22
CA GLY A 22 6.98 -7.24 40.82
C GLY A 22 5.86 -7.36 39.78
N LYS A 23 4.58 -7.44 40.18
CA LYS A 23 3.46 -7.65 39.25
C LYS A 23 2.86 -6.33 38.77
N GLU A 24 2.53 -6.26 37.48
CA GLU A 24 1.90 -5.11 36.84
C GLU A 24 0.53 -4.78 37.44
N ASN A 25 0.28 -3.48 37.62
CA ASN A 25 -0.96 -2.93 38.13
C ASN A 25 -1.99 -2.77 37.00
N ARG A 26 -2.88 -3.76 36.87
CA ARG A 26 -3.88 -3.83 35.79
C ARG A 26 -4.88 -2.67 35.75
N ASP A 27 -5.02 -1.91 36.85
CA ASP A 27 -5.96 -0.78 36.95
C ASP A 27 -5.34 0.56 36.48
N TYR A 28 -4.09 0.56 35.99
CA TYR A 28 -3.45 1.77 35.46
C TYR A 28 -4.05 2.19 34.10
N HIS A 29 -4.60 1.25 33.33
CA HIS A 29 -5.07 1.52 31.97
C HIS A 29 -6.38 2.31 31.86
N GLU A 30 -7.09 2.54 32.97
CA GLU A 30 -8.44 3.15 32.94
C GLU A 30 -8.45 4.65 33.28
N PHE A 31 -7.36 5.23 33.81
CA PHE A 31 -7.34 6.62 34.29
C PHE A 31 -6.75 7.67 33.33
N SER A 32 -6.16 7.28 32.20
CA SER A 32 -5.54 8.22 31.25
C SER A 32 -6.44 8.64 30.08
N ARG A 33 -7.76 8.37 30.13
CA ARG A 33 -8.68 8.65 29.00
C ARG A 33 -9.86 9.56 29.33
N THR A 34 -9.75 10.39 30.36
CA THR A 34 -10.77 11.40 30.65
C THR A 34 -10.13 12.70 31.13
N GLU A 35 -10.54 13.79 30.49
CA GLU A 35 -10.26 15.21 30.80
C GLU A 35 -9.03 15.87 30.16
N ILE A 36 -9.10 16.16 28.85
CA ILE A 36 -8.77 17.50 28.33
C ILE A 36 -9.80 17.90 27.25
N LEU A 37 -10.95 18.39 27.71
CA LEU A 37 -11.83 19.37 27.04
C LEU A 37 -11.77 20.61 27.95
N HIS A 38 -11.71 21.87 27.55
CA HIS A 38 -11.72 22.58 26.28
C HIS A 38 -11.55 24.05 26.68
N GLU A 39 -10.61 24.81 26.10
CA GLU A 39 -10.74 26.27 26.06
C GLU A 39 -10.32 26.77 24.68
N ARG A 40 -11.27 26.69 23.74
CA ARG A 40 -11.21 27.45 22.48
C ARG A 40 -12.09 28.68 22.62
N THR A 41 -11.47 29.84 22.52
CA THR A 41 -12.16 31.10 22.25
C THR A 41 -12.84 31.03 20.88
N SER A 42 -14.12 31.41 20.87
CA SER A 42 -15.02 31.36 19.74
C SER A 42 -14.72 32.48 18.73
N VAL A 43 -14.40 32.11 17.50
CA VAL A 43 -14.59 32.96 16.32
C VAL A 43 -15.43 32.22 15.28
N SER A 44 -16.42 32.95 14.74
CA SER A 44 -17.52 32.43 13.91
C SER A 44 -17.04 31.71 12.64
N PRO A 45 -17.56 30.50 12.29
CA PRO A 45 -16.94 29.62 11.28
C PRO A 45 -17.22 30.00 9.82
N TRP A 46 -18.13 30.92 9.52
CA TRP A 46 -18.66 31.09 8.15
C TRP A 46 -17.92 32.12 7.27
N LYS A 47 -16.89 32.82 7.79
CA LYS A 47 -16.17 33.83 7.01
C LYS A 47 -14.71 33.51 6.67
N VAL A 48 -14.16 32.39 7.15
CA VAL A 48 -12.72 32.06 6.96
C VAL A 48 -12.46 31.02 5.85
N ILE A 49 -13.45 30.18 5.54
CA ILE A 49 -13.32 29.13 4.50
C ILE A 49 -13.36 29.72 3.08
N GLY A 50 -14.08 30.83 2.86
CA GLY A 50 -14.18 31.45 1.53
C GLY A 50 -12.89 32.13 1.04
N TRP A 51 -12.04 32.62 1.94
CA TRP A 51 -10.83 33.37 1.56
C TRP A 51 -9.62 32.47 1.36
N SER A 52 -9.59 31.29 1.99
CA SER A 52 -8.50 30.31 1.82
C SER A 52 -8.57 29.60 0.46
N LEU A 53 -9.77 29.30 -0.05
CA LEU A 53 -9.95 28.71 -1.39
C LEU A 53 -9.61 29.68 -2.52
N LEU A 54 -9.96 30.97 -2.38
CA LEU A 54 -9.63 31.99 -3.39
C LEU A 54 -8.11 32.20 -3.50
N GLY A 55 -7.39 32.18 -2.38
CA GLY A 55 -5.92 32.27 -2.36
C GLY A 55 -5.24 31.08 -3.04
N LEU A 56 -5.73 29.85 -2.82
CA LEU A 56 -5.20 28.65 -3.47
C LEU A 56 -5.45 28.64 -4.99
N VAL A 57 -6.63 29.10 -5.43
CA VAL A 57 -6.94 29.20 -6.87
C VAL A 57 -6.06 30.25 -7.55
N ILE A 58 -5.84 31.42 -6.93
CA ILE A 58 -4.95 32.45 -7.49
C ILE A 58 -3.50 31.94 -7.53
N LEU A 59 -3.05 31.24 -6.49
CA LEU A 59 -1.70 30.65 -6.47
C LEU A 59 -1.53 29.59 -7.57
N ALA A 60 -2.53 28.73 -7.79
CA ALA A 60 -2.52 27.74 -8.86
C ALA A 60 -2.51 28.40 -10.27
N LEU A 61 -3.25 29.50 -10.44
CA LEU A 61 -3.25 30.26 -11.70
C LEU A 61 -1.91 30.94 -11.97
N ILE A 62 -1.22 31.45 -10.94
CA ILE A 62 0.13 32.03 -11.09
C ILE A 62 1.14 30.95 -11.47
N ILE A 63 1.10 29.78 -10.82
CA ILE A 63 2.00 28.66 -11.13
C ILE A 63 1.73 28.12 -12.54
N GLY A 64 0.45 27.92 -12.89
CA GLY A 64 0.04 27.47 -14.23
C GLY A 64 0.40 28.48 -15.32
N GLY A 65 0.19 29.78 -15.08
CA GLY A 65 0.57 30.84 -16.00
C GLY A 65 2.08 30.95 -16.21
N ALA A 66 2.87 30.83 -15.15
CA ALA A 66 4.33 30.82 -15.25
C ALA A 66 4.86 29.59 -16.02
N TYR A 67 4.24 28.42 -15.82
CA TYR A 67 4.58 27.20 -16.57
C TYR A 67 4.27 27.35 -18.07
N LEU A 68 3.11 27.91 -18.41
CA LEU A 68 2.71 28.18 -19.80
C LEU A 68 3.63 29.20 -20.47
N ALA A 69 3.99 30.29 -19.78
CA ALA A 69 4.93 31.27 -20.29
C ALA A 69 6.33 30.67 -20.50
N PHE A 70 6.80 29.83 -19.57
CA PHE A 70 8.07 29.12 -19.71
C PHE A 70 8.06 28.16 -20.90
N TYR A 71 6.97 27.42 -21.13
CA TYR A 71 6.82 26.54 -22.28
C TYR A 71 6.88 27.29 -23.61
N PHE A 72 6.21 28.44 -23.73
CA PHE A 72 6.26 29.26 -24.95
C PHE A 72 7.58 30.01 -25.12
N TYR A 73 8.25 30.43 -24.03
CA TYR A 73 9.54 31.11 -24.10
C TYR A 73 10.69 30.15 -24.41
N SER A 74 10.61 28.90 -23.95
CA SER A 74 11.54 27.83 -24.31
C SER A 74 11.22 27.18 -25.67
N GLY A 75 10.00 27.36 -26.17
CA GLY A 75 9.55 26.96 -27.50
C GLY A 75 9.80 28.03 -28.56
N GLY A 76 11.07 28.30 -28.88
CA GLY A 76 11.44 29.27 -29.92
C GLY A 76 12.65 28.86 -30.74
N SER A 77 12.45 28.00 -31.75
CA SER A 77 13.12 28.07 -33.07
C SER A 77 12.55 27.00 -34.02
N GLY A 78 11.81 27.44 -35.04
CA GLY A 78 11.51 26.59 -36.19
C GLY A 78 10.24 26.96 -36.95
N ASN A 79 10.22 28.12 -37.64
CA ASN A 79 9.34 28.29 -38.79
C ASN A 79 10.03 27.68 -40.00
N HIS A 80 9.45 26.63 -40.60
CA HIS A 80 9.45 26.46 -42.05
C HIS A 80 8.25 25.60 -42.46
N GLN A 81 7.35 26.24 -43.18
CA GLN A 81 6.25 25.63 -43.90
C GLN A 81 6.83 24.94 -45.14
N GLN A 82 6.77 23.61 -45.19
CA GLN A 82 6.98 22.83 -46.41
C GLN A 82 6.19 21.52 -46.31
N SER A 83 5.28 21.34 -47.27
CA SER A 83 4.54 20.10 -47.49
C SER A 83 5.49 18.93 -47.74
N ALA A 84 5.32 17.83 -47.01
CA ALA A 84 5.77 16.50 -47.43
C ALA A 84 5.12 15.41 -46.56
N ASN A 85 4.60 14.37 -47.21
CA ASN A 85 4.26 13.09 -46.62
C ASN A 85 5.31 12.69 -45.58
N SER A 86 4.90 12.54 -44.32
CA SER A 86 5.78 12.04 -43.26
C SER A 86 5.19 10.73 -42.76
N HIS A 87 5.81 9.62 -43.16
CA HIS A 87 5.77 8.40 -42.37
C HIS A 87 6.23 8.76 -40.96
N GLU A 88 5.37 8.57 -39.97
CA GLU A 88 5.77 8.55 -38.55
C GLU A 88 6.79 7.43 -38.36
N GLN A 89 8.07 7.77 -38.39
CA GLN A 89 9.08 6.97 -37.72
C GLN A 89 8.88 7.18 -36.22
N ALA A 90 8.11 6.28 -35.62
CA ALA A 90 8.07 6.11 -34.17
C ALA A 90 9.52 6.01 -33.68
N LYS A 91 9.98 7.00 -32.91
CA LYS A 91 11.18 6.84 -32.10
C LYS A 91 10.87 5.70 -31.13
N HIS A 92 11.32 4.50 -31.47
CA HIS A 92 11.34 3.36 -30.55
C HIS A 92 12.29 3.72 -29.40
N HIS A 93 11.77 4.37 -28.36
CA HIS A 93 12.41 4.29 -27.05
C HIS A 93 12.31 2.82 -26.65
N ASN A 94 13.42 2.10 -26.79
CA ASN A 94 13.52 0.75 -26.27
C ASN A 94 13.35 0.82 -24.76
N LEU A 95 12.29 0.19 -24.25
CA LEU A 95 12.11 -0.02 -22.82
C LEU A 95 13.30 -0.81 -22.28
N PRO A 96 13.69 -0.58 -21.00
CA PRO A 96 14.76 -1.35 -20.38
C PRO A 96 14.38 -2.83 -20.27
N ASP A 97 15.40 -3.66 -20.08
CA ASP A 97 15.21 -5.05 -19.67
C ASP A 97 14.46 -5.10 -18.34
N THR A 98 13.77 -6.22 -18.10
CA THR A 98 12.96 -6.37 -16.90
C THR A 98 13.81 -6.37 -15.64
N ASP A 99 13.49 -5.48 -14.70
CA ASP A 99 13.99 -5.56 -13.33
C ASP A 99 13.20 -6.62 -12.57
N LYS A 100 13.82 -7.77 -12.35
CA LYS A 100 13.17 -8.93 -11.73
C LYS A 100 13.18 -8.80 -10.22
N ILE A 101 12.01 -8.68 -9.63
CA ILE A 101 11.86 -8.63 -8.17
C ILE A 101 11.81 -10.04 -7.62
N SER A 102 12.59 -10.35 -6.58
CA SER A 102 12.47 -11.64 -5.89
C SER A 102 11.87 -11.49 -4.50
N VAL A 103 10.99 -12.42 -4.13
CA VAL A 103 10.28 -12.46 -2.86
C VAL A 103 10.33 -13.87 -2.30
N ASN A 104 11.04 -14.05 -1.19
CA ASN A 104 10.97 -15.29 -0.43
C ASN A 104 9.75 -15.26 0.50
N VAL A 105 8.67 -15.92 0.07
CA VAL A 105 7.40 -15.93 0.82
C VAL A 105 7.47 -16.71 2.13
N ASN A 106 8.45 -17.60 2.33
CA ASN A 106 8.72 -18.29 3.61
C ASN A 106 9.89 -17.65 4.36
N SER A 107 9.89 -16.33 4.46
CA SER A 107 10.88 -15.58 5.21
C SER A 107 10.23 -14.76 6.33
N THR A 108 11.01 -14.48 7.37
CA THR A 108 10.59 -13.55 8.42
C THR A 108 10.31 -12.17 7.86
N GLU A 109 11.09 -11.70 6.87
CA GLU A 109 10.86 -10.42 6.20
C GLU A 109 9.47 -10.37 5.56
N PHE A 110 9.12 -11.39 4.75
CA PHE A 110 7.81 -11.45 4.13
C PHE A 110 6.68 -11.57 5.15
N SER A 111 6.85 -12.39 6.19
CA SER A 111 5.85 -12.52 7.26
C SER A 111 5.58 -11.17 7.94
N GLN A 112 6.60 -10.39 8.25
CA GLN A 112 6.42 -9.11 8.93
C GLN A 112 5.95 -8.01 7.98
N ASN A 113 6.58 -7.88 6.83
CA ASN A 113 6.39 -6.73 5.95
C ASN A 113 5.24 -6.93 4.94
N PHE A 114 4.72 -8.15 4.78
CA PHE A 114 3.60 -8.44 3.90
C PHE A 114 2.43 -9.09 4.66
N MET A 115 2.65 -10.24 5.31
CA MET A 115 1.56 -10.99 5.94
C MET A 115 0.96 -10.27 7.16
N LYS A 116 1.77 -9.45 7.85
CA LYS A 116 1.40 -8.73 9.09
C LYS A 116 1.39 -7.21 8.94
N SER A 117 1.48 -6.71 7.71
CA SER A 117 1.48 -5.29 7.40
C SER A 117 0.48 -4.94 6.31
N SER A 118 -0.12 -3.76 6.38
CA SER A 118 -1.01 -3.27 5.33
C SER A 118 -0.20 -2.96 4.07
N ASN A 119 -0.54 -3.63 2.98
CA ASN A 119 0.02 -3.43 1.64
C ASN A 119 -1.09 -3.35 0.59
N THR A 120 -2.28 -2.92 1.01
CA THR A 120 -3.49 -2.83 0.16
C THR A 120 -3.36 -1.80 -0.97
N HIS A 121 -2.35 -0.92 -0.90
CA HIS A 121 -2.07 0.10 -1.91
C HIS A 121 -0.92 -0.30 -2.84
N GLY A 122 -0.24 -1.42 -2.60
CA GLY A 122 0.93 -1.82 -3.38
C GLY A 122 2.00 -2.53 -2.58
N TYR A 123 2.95 -3.15 -3.28
CA TYR A 123 4.09 -3.84 -2.69
C TYR A 123 5.30 -3.82 -3.63
N LYS A 124 6.51 -3.70 -3.04
CA LYS A 124 7.81 -3.68 -3.77
C LYS A 124 7.86 -2.70 -4.95
N GLY A 125 7.20 -1.54 -4.82
CA GLY A 125 7.24 -0.45 -5.80
C GLY A 125 6.17 -0.51 -6.90
N PHE A 126 5.30 -1.52 -6.88
CA PHE A 126 4.08 -1.54 -7.68
C PHE A 126 2.93 -0.98 -6.84
N GLU A 127 2.30 0.08 -7.32
CA GLU A 127 1.24 0.78 -6.59
C GLU A 127 -0.09 0.72 -7.35
N ILE A 128 -1.19 0.51 -6.62
CA ILE A 128 -2.54 0.57 -7.17
C ILE A 128 -2.75 1.95 -7.80
N GLY A 129 -3.31 1.97 -9.01
CA GLY A 129 -3.54 3.18 -9.80
C GLY A 129 -2.36 3.64 -10.68
N GLN A 130 -1.17 3.05 -10.53
CA GLN A 130 -0.02 3.36 -11.37
C GLN A 130 -0.26 2.96 -12.83
N SER A 131 0.10 3.81 -13.78
CA SER A 131 -0.10 3.50 -15.19
C SER A 131 0.87 2.42 -15.69
N LYS A 132 0.41 1.59 -16.62
CA LYS A 132 1.24 0.58 -17.28
C LYS A 132 2.51 1.16 -17.90
N SER A 133 2.43 2.33 -18.51
CA SER A 133 3.60 3.01 -19.07
C SER A 133 4.63 3.38 -18.00
N ASP A 134 4.18 3.87 -16.84
CA ASP A 134 5.09 4.23 -15.75
C ASP A 134 5.75 2.98 -15.18
N VAL A 135 4.98 1.90 -14.97
CA VAL A 135 5.52 0.59 -14.54
C VAL A 135 6.60 0.12 -15.50
N GLN A 136 6.32 0.12 -16.81
CA GLN A 136 7.28 -0.34 -17.80
C GLN A 136 8.51 0.57 -17.95
N SER A 137 8.36 1.86 -17.67
CA SER A 137 9.49 2.79 -17.65
C SER A 137 10.43 2.54 -16.46
N THR A 138 9.88 2.12 -15.32
CA THR A 138 10.64 1.87 -14.08
C THR A 138 11.21 0.45 -14.04
N PHE A 139 10.40 -0.56 -14.37
CA PHE A 139 10.70 -1.98 -14.20
C PHE A 139 10.98 -2.72 -15.53
N GLY A 140 10.90 -2.03 -16.67
CA GLY A 140 11.06 -2.65 -17.99
C GLY A 140 9.82 -3.40 -18.49
N LYS A 141 9.98 -4.13 -19.60
CA LYS A 141 8.88 -4.93 -20.15
C LYS A 141 8.56 -6.11 -19.21
N PRO A 142 7.32 -6.59 -19.13
CA PRO A 142 7.03 -7.80 -18.36
C PRO A 142 7.70 -9.03 -18.98
N GLU A 143 8.09 -9.99 -18.14
CA GLU A 143 8.72 -11.25 -18.60
C GLU A 143 7.72 -12.17 -19.29
N GLY A 144 6.44 -12.00 -18.98
CA GLY A 144 5.36 -12.81 -19.50
C GLY A 144 4.04 -12.45 -18.84
N THR A 145 3.04 -13.28 -19.11
CA THR A 145 1.71 -13.12 -18.53
C THR A 145 1.16 -14.45 -18.08
N LYS A 146 0.37 -14.45 -17.01
CA LYS A 146 -0.44 -15.60 -16.58
C LYS A 146 -1.84 -15.14 -16.19
N GLU A 147 -2.77 -16.08 -16.11
CA GLU A 147 -4.08 -15.81 -15.51
C GLU A 147 -4.08 -16.18 -14.03
N VAL A 148 -4.67 -15.32 -13.20
CA VAL A 148 -4.98 -15.60 -11.80
C VAL A 148 -6.45 -15.24 -11.61
N ARG A 149 -7.31 -16.25 -11.43
CA ARG A 149 -8.77 -16.07 -11.26
C ARG A 149 -9.45 -15.18 -12.31
N GLY A 150 -9.05 -15.31 -13.57
CA GLY A 150 -9.61 -14.56 -14.69
C GLY A 150 -8.97 -13.18 -14.89
N ASN A 151 -8.08 -12.74 -13.99
CA ASN A 151 -7.26 -11.56 -14.21
C ASN A 151 -6.03 -11.93 -15.04
N LYS A 152 -5.79 -11.19 -16.12
CA LYS A 152 -4.52 -11.25 -16.85
C LYS A 152 -3.46 -10.49 -16.06
N VAL A 153 -2.43 -11.20 -15.61
CA VAL A 153 -1.35 -10.69 -14.77
C VAL A 153 -0.05 -10.63 -15.57
N GLU A 154 0.61 -9.48 -15.60
CA GLU A 154 1.95 -9.28 -16.17
C GLU A 154 3.02 -9.50 -15.10
N LEU A 155 4.10 -10.21 -15.45
CA LEU A 155 5.10 -10.73 -14.51
C LEU A 155 6.39 -9.91 -14.47
N TYR A 156 6.89 -9.68 -13.26
CA TYR A 156 8.11 -8.94 -12.92
C TYR A 156 8.89 -9.68 -11.82
N GLY A 157 9.45 -10.85 -12.15
CA GLY A 157 10.00 -11.80 -11.18
C GLY A 157 8.89 -12.50 -10.36
N ASP A 158 9.03 -12.49 -9.04
CA ASP A 158 8.05 -12.99 -8.07
C ASP A 158 6.90 -11.97 -7.81
N MET A 159 6.83 -10.89 -8.59
CA MET A 159 5.71 -9.93 -8.56
C MET A 159 4.84 -10.09 -9.82
N GLY A 160 3.55 -9.86 -9.66
CA GLY A 160 2.60 -9.79 -10.76
C GLY A 160 1.64 -8.62 -10.61
N VAL A 161 1.29 -7.97 -11.71
CA VAL A 161 0.31 -6.87 -11.72
C VAL A 161 -0.75 -7.10 -12.78
N SER A 162 -2.01 -6.84 -12.44
CA SER A 162 -3.08 -6.77 -13.44
C SER A 162 -3.60 -5.35 -13.55
N TYR A 163 -4.02 -4.99 -14.76
CA TYR A 163 -4.46 -3.65 -15.10
C TYR A 163 -5.98 -3.60 -15.33
N ASP A 164 -6.58 -2.48 -14.95
CA ASP A 164 -7.94 -2.13 -15.32
C ASP A 164 -8.06 -1.71 -16.80
N ASN A 165 -9.26 -1.29 -17.20
CA ASN A 165 -9.53 -0.82 -18.56
C ASN A 165 -8.82 0.50 -18.91
N ASP A 166 -8.38 1.27 -17.92
CA ASP A 166 -7.63 2.52 -18.09
C ASP A 166 -6.11 2.27 -18.10
N ASN A 167 -5.68 1.00 -18.15
CA ASN A 167 -4.29 0.57 -18.05
C ASN A 167 -3.60 1.03 -16.76
N LYS A 168 -4.32 1.07 -15.65
CA LYS A 168 -3.78 1.31 -14.31
C LYS A 168 -3.79 0.04 -13.50
N ILE A 169 -2.81 -0.14 -12.62
CA ILE A 169 -2.75 -1.31 -11.74
C ILE A 169 -4.02 -1.35 -10.88
N ASP A 170 -4.76 -2.45 -10.95
CA ASP A 170 -5.91 -2.73 -10.09
C ASP A 170 -5.63 -3.84 -9.08
N HIS A 171 -4.66 -4.71 -9.38
CA HIS A 171 -4.18 -5.72 -8.43
C HIS A 171 -2.66 -5.85 -8.45
N VAL A 172 -2.09 -6.07 -7.25
CA VAL A 172 -0.68 -6.39 -7.05
C VAL A 172 -0.58 -7.72 -6.34
N PHE A 173 0.09 -8.67 -6.98
CA PHE A 173 0.28 -10.03 -6.52
C PHE A 173 1.75 -10.31 -6.21
N VAL A 174 1.99 -11.12 -5.19
CA VAL A 174 3.23 -11.88 -5.01
C VAL A 174 3.00 -13.27 -5.59
N ILE A 175 3.83 -13.65 -6.56
CA ILE A 175 3.70 -14.87 -7.36
C ILE A 175 4.96 -15.71 -7.16
N PRO A 176 5.01 -16.54 -6.10
CA PRO A 176 6.20 -17.34 -5.85
C PRO A 176 6.40 -18.35 -6.98
N SER A 177 7.64 -18.49 -7.45
CA SER A 177 7.96 -19.47 -8.50
C SER A 177 7.65 -20.93 -8.11
N HIS A 178 7.95 -21.32 -6.85
CA HIS A 178 7.72 -22.65 -6.32
C HIS A 178 7.43 -22.57 -4.82
N MET A 179 6.16 -22.70 -4.45
CA MET A 179 5.75 -22.75 -3.05
C MET A 179 4.57 -23.71 -2.92
N SER A 180 4.77 -24.83 -2.21
CA SER A 180 3.65 -25.72 -1.94
C SER A 180 2.74 -25.14 -0.84
N GLU A 181 1.48 -25.56 -0.88
CA GLU A 181 0.50 -25.26 0.17
C GLU A 181 1.01 -25.67 1.57
N THR A 182 1.59 -26.88 1.68
CA THR A 182 2.14 -27.40 2.93
C THR A 182 3.31 -26.58 3.44
N GLU A 183 4.27 -26.22 2.59
CA GLU A 183 5.42 -25.41 3.01
C GLU A 183 4.97 -24.02 3.46
N PHE A 184 4.02 -23.41 2.76
CA PHE A 184 3.48 -22.10 3.10
C PHE A 184 2.78 -22.10 4.46
N THR A 185 1.86 -23.04 4.66
CA THR A 185 1.11 -23.20 5.92
C THR A 185 1.99 -23.66 7.09
N SER A 186 3.06 -24.41 6.84
CA SER A 186 4.03 -24.78 7.89
C SER A 186 4.75 -23.56 8.46
N PHE A 187 4.94 -22.52 7.65
CA PHE A 187 5.61 -21.29 8.06
C PHE A 187 4.62 -20.23 8.58
N HIS A 188 3.47 -20.06 7.92
CA HIS A 188 2.49 -19.00 8.23
C HIS A 188 1.27 -19.47 9.04
N ASN A 189 1.20 -20.75 9.38
CA ASN A 189 0.03 -21.46 9.91
C ASN A 189 -1.09 -21.64 8.86
N ALA A 190 -2.13 -22.38 9.25
CA ALA A 190 -3.34 -22.54 8.46
C ALA A 190 -4.07 -21.20 8.28
N PRO A 191 -4.79 -21.00 7.16
CA PRO A 191 -5.61 -19.81 6.97
C PRO A 191 -6.79 -19.76 7.94
N ASP A 192 -7.29 -18.56 8.22
CA ASP A 192 -8.48 -18.37 9.06
C ASP A 192 -9.77 -18.78 8.32
N ILE A 193 -9.80 -18.60 6.99
CA ILE A 193 -10.91 -19.01 6.13
C ILE A 193 -10.36 -19.78 4.93
N ASP A 194 -10.90 -20.98 4.70
CA ASP A 194 -10.56 -21.85 3.57
C ASP A 194 -11.79 -22.02 2.65
N HIS A 195 -11.67 -21.60 1.39
CA HIS A 195 -12.64 -21.78 0.32
C HIS A 195 -12.08 -22.67 -0.81
N GLY A 196 -11.31 -23.69 -0.43
CA GLY A 196 -10.66 -24.64 -1.31
C GLY A 196 -9.45 -24.02 -1.99
N SER A 197 -9.69 -23.28 -3.06
CA SER A 197 -8.62 -22.72 -3.90
C SER A 197 -8.39 -21.21 -3.66
N ILE A 198 -9.08 -20.65 -2.67
CA ILE A 198 -8.87 -19.30 -2.14
C ILE A 198 -8.86 -19.40 -0.62
N TRP A 199 -7.81 -18.88 -0.01
CA TRP A 199 -7.67 -18.81 1.44
C TRP A 199 -7.56 -17.36 1.90
N TYR A 200 -7.94 -17.11 3.15
CA TYR A 200 -7.80 -15.81 3.78
C TYR A 200 -7.08 -15.93 5.12
N TYR A 201 -6.05 -15.09 5.30
CA TYR A 201 -5.45 -14.80 6.60
C TYR A 201 -5.97 -13.44 7.05
N ASP A 202 -6.78 -13.44 8.09
CA ASP A 202 -7.48 -12.30 8.67
C ASP A 202 -7.67 -12.47 10.19
N THR A 203 -6.63 -12.97 10.86
CA THR A 203 -6.64 -13.26 12.30
C THR A 203 -6.84 -12.00 13.13
N LEU A 204 -6.21 -10.87 12.75
CA LEU A 204 -6.30 -9.60 13.46
C LEU A 204 -7.41 -8.73 12.85
N LYS A 205 -8.55 -8.67 13.53
CA LYS A 205 -9.66 -7.79 13.14
C LYS A 205 -9.28 -6.32 13.35
N ASP A 206 -9.90 -5.44 12.56
CA ASP A 206 -9.76 -3.98 12.62
C ASP A 206 -8.36 -3.43 12.29
N ASN A 207 -7.52 -4.22 11.59
CA ASN A 207 -6.22 -3.77 11.08
C ASN A 207 -6.30 -3.24 9.63
N GLY A 208 -7.47 -3.34 8.99
CA GLY A 208 -7.76 -2.75 7.68
C GLY A 208 -7.26 -3.54 6.47
N PHE A 209 -6.70 -4.74 6.65
CA PHE A 209 -6.33 -5.61 5.53
C PHE A 209 -6.48 -7.10 5.86
N SER A 210 -6.65 -7.90 4.81
CA SER A 210 -6.55 -9.36 4.86
C SER A 210 -5.57 -9.84 3.80
N ILE A 211 -4.98 -11.02 4.01
CA ILE A 211 -4.17 -11.67 2.97
C ILE A 211 -5.02 -12.70 2.27
N LYS A 212 -5.22 -12.52 0.97
CA LYS A 212 -5.88 -13.47 0.09
C LYS A 212 -4.85 -14.31 -0.63
N VAL A 213 -4.92 -15.62 -0.47
CA VAL A 213 -4.01 -16.58 -1.10
C VAL A 213 -4.80 -17.37 -2.14
N TYR A 214 -4.29 -17.41 -3.37
CA TYR A 214 -4.82 -18.22 -4.45
C TYR A 214 -4.01 -19.50 -4.54
N THR A 215 -4.67 -20.66 -4.58
CA THR A 215 -4.00 -21.96 -4.70
C THR A 215 -4.49 -22.73 -5.91
N LYS A 216 -3.59 -23.53 -6.48
CA LYS A 216 -3.85 -24.39 -7.63
C LYS A 216 -2.87 -25.56 -7.63
N ASP A 217 -3.39 -26.77 -7.86
CA ASP A 217 -2.58 -27.99 -7.96
C ASP A 217 -1.63 -28.22 -6.77
N ASN A 218 -2.10 -27.94 -5.54
CA ASN A 218 -1.35 -27.99 -4.27
C ASN A 218 -0.21 -26.97 -4.14
N MET A 219 -0.21 -25.93 -4.97
CA MET A 219 0.78 -24.86 -4.99
C MET A 219 0.13 -23.51 -4.71
N ILE A 220 0.89 -22.61 -4.10
CA ILE A 220 0.53 -21.20 -4.00
C ILE A 220 0.68 -20.56 -5.38
N GLU A 221 -0.44 -20.12 -5.96
CA GLU A 221 -0.50 -19.53 -7.30
C GLU A 221 -0.22 -18.02 -7.27
N ALA A 222 -0.73 -17.34 -6.25
CA ALA A 222 -0.56 -15.91 -6.01
C ALA A 222 -0.97 -15.55 -4.57
N ILE A 223 -0.45 -14.45 -4.05
CA ILE A 223 -0.77 -13.89 -2.74
C ILE A 223 -1.04 -12.39 -2.93
N GLU A 224 -2.11 -11.89 -2.31
CA GLU A 224 -2.58 -10.51 -2.46
C GLU A 224 -2.95 -9.93 -1.09
N ASN A 225 -2.60 -8.67 -0.85
CA ASN A 225 -3.02 -7.91 0.33
C ASN A 225 -4.23 -7.07 -0.07
N ILE A 226 -5.40 -7.39 0.48
CA ILE A 226 -6.69 -6.78 0.11
C ILE A 226 -7.28 -6.00 1.28
N PRO A 227 -8.22 -5.06 1.04
CA PRO A 227 -9.02 -4.49 2.11
C PRO A 227 -9.64 -5.60 2.98
N GLN A 228 -9.70 -5.35 4.29
CA GLN A 228 -10.21 -6.34 5.25
C GLN A 228 -11.63 -6.80 4.92
N ILE A 229 -11.87 -8.09 5.07
CA ILE A 229 -13.17 -8.75 4.84
C ILE A 229 -13.98 -8.98 6.12
#